data_AF-A0A932HT68-F1
#
_entry.id   AF-A0A932HT68-F1
#
_cell.length_a   1.000
_cell.length_b   1.000
_cell.length_c   1.000
_cell.angle_alpha   90.00
_cell.angle_beta   90.00
_cell.angle_gamma   90.00
#
_symmetry.space_group_name_H-M   'P 1'
#
loop_
_entity.id
_entity.type
_entity.pdbx_description
1 polymer ?
#
loop_
_entity_poly.entity_id
_entity_poly.type
_entity_poly.pdbx_seq_one_letter_code
_entity_poly.pdbx_strand_id
1 'polypeptide(L)' 'MKLSIQVKTNAKKNEVTVREDGSLLVAVNVPPIEGKANKRVIDVLAQYLGRPKSTIIIVKGKKGKHKIVEIL' A
#
# COMPACT_ATOMS: atom_id res chain seq x y z
N MET A 1 4.87 0.11 -13.94
CA MET A 1 5.19 -1.17 -13.26
C MET A 1 4.05 -1.55 -12.32
N LYS A 2 3.67 -2.82 -12.20
CA LYS A 2 2.62 -3.27 -11.27
C LYS A 2 3.22 -4.06 -10.11
N LEU A 3 2.76 -3.78 -8.89
CA LEU A 3 3.15 -4.48 -7.67
C LEU A 3 1.92 -5.04 -6.96
N SER A 4 2.04 -6.27 -6.50
CA SER A 4 1.08 -6.90 -5.61
C SER A 4 1.38 -6.50 -4.18
N ILE A 5 0.38 -5.98 -3.48
CA ILE A 5 0.52 -5.60 -2.08
C ILE A 5 -0.57 -6.23 -1.22
N GLN A 6 -0.23 -6.56 0.02
CA GLN A 6 -1.16 -6.91 1.07
C GLN A 6 -1.17 -5.79 2.10
N VAL A 7 -2.35 -5.24 2.38
CA VAL A 7 -2.55 -4.16 3.33
C VAL A 7 -2.99 -4.72 4.67
N LYS A 8 -2.21 -4.42 5.71
CA LYS A 8 -2.52 -4.71 7.12
C LYS A 8 -2.89 -3.39 7.81
N THR A 9 -4.17 -3.18 8.04
CA THR A 9 -4.68 -2.02 8.79
C THR A 9 -4.59 -2.24 10.30
N ASN A 10 -4.76 -1.16 11.08
CA ASN A 10 -4.62 -1.18 12.54
C ASN A 10 -3.26 -1.71 13.03
N ALA A 11 -2.19 -1.47 12.26
CA ALA A 11 -0.85 -1.80 12.68
C ALA A 11 -0.35 -0.81 13.75
N LYS A 12 0.54 -1.25 14.63
CA LYS A 12 1.16 -0.37 15.64
C LYS A 12 2.03 0.72 15.00
N LYS A 13 2.62 0.44 13.84
CA LYS A 13 3.50 1.33 13.08
C LYS A 13 3.23 1.18 11.59
N ASN A 14 3.64 2.19 10.82
CA ASN A 14 3.63 2.13 9.37
C ASN A 14 4.92 1.45 8.89
N GLU A 15 4.80 0.38 8.10
CA GLU A 15 5.96 -0.41 7.66
C GLU A 15 5.69 -1.06 6.31
N VAL A 16 6.75 -1.24 5.52
CA VAL A 16 6.73 -1.99 4.26
C VAL A 16 7.69 -3.16 4.39
N THR A 17 7.20 -4.37 4.17
CA THR A 17 8.01 -5.58 4.15
C THR A 17 7.93 -6.21 2.76
N VAL A 18 9.07 -6.52 2.16
CA VAL A 18 9.14 -7.31 0.93
C VAL A 18 9.03 -8.78 1.30
N ARG A 19 8.13 -9.51 0.63
CA ARG A 19 7.99 -10.97 0.79
C ARG A 19 8.83 -11.70 -0.25
N GLU A 20 9.08 -12.98 0.02
CA GLU A 20 9.87 -13.86 -0.85
C GLU A 20 9.28 -14.03 -2.25
N ASP A 21 7.96 -13.87 -2.40
CA ASP A 21 7.24 -13.91 -3.68
C ASP A 21 7.31 -12.58 -4.46
N GLY A 22 8.04 -11.60 -3.94
CA GLY A 22 8.15 -10.25 -4.51
C GLY A 22 6.93 -9.35 -4.25
N SER A 23 5.96 -9.80 -3.45
CA SER A 23 4.85 -8.94 -3.01
C SER A 23 5.23 -8.07 -1.81
N LEU A 24 4.54 -6.95 -1.60
CA LEU A 24 4.78 -6.07 -0.44
C LEU A 24 3.68 -6.22 0.60
N LEU A 25 4.07 -6.44 1.85
CA LEU A 25 3.18 -6.26 3.00
C LEU A 25 3.28 -4.80 3.46
N VAL A 26 2.17 -4.06 3.34
CA VAL A 26 2.08 -2.66 3.77
C VAL A 26 1.24 -2.60 5.05
N ALA A 27 1.90 -2.40 6.17
CA ALA A 27 1.27 -2.18 7.45
C ALA A 27 0.96 -0.70 7.64
N VAL A 28 -0.29 -0.36 7.98
CA VAL A 28 -0.72 1.02 8.21
C VAL A 28 -1.46 1.15 9.53
N ASN A 29 -1.16 2.21 10.27
CA ASN A 29 -1.74 2.51 11.57
C ASN A 29 -3.10 3.22 11.50
N VAL A 30 -3.80 3.08 10.37
CA VAL A 30 -5.12 3.67 10.16
C VAL A 30 -6.17 2.58 10.07
N PRO A 31 -7.40 2.84 10.55
CA PRO A 31 -8.50 1.91 10.36
C PRO A 31 -8.84 1.79 8.86
N PRO A 32 -9.44 0.66 8.43
CA PRO A 32 -9.89 0.44 7.06
C PRO A 32 -11.15 1.26 6.71
N ILE A 33 -11.22 2.52 7.14
CA ILE A 33 -12.27 3.45 6.77
C ILE A 33 -12.05 3.82 5.31
N GLU A 34 -13.14 3.83 4.54
CA GLU A 34 -13.12 4.01 3.09
C GLU A 34 -12.29 5.27 2.72
N GLY A 35 -11.31 5.08 1.82
CA GLY A 35 -10.39 6.13 1.39
C GLY A 35 -9.22 6.45 2.32
N LYS A 36 -9.36 6.38 3.65
CA LYS A 36 -8.27 6.71 4.61
C LYS A 36 -7.11 5.71 4.53
N ALA A 37 -7.42 4.42 4.52
CA ALA A 37 -6.40 3.38 4.36
C ALA A 37 -5.68 3.45 3.00
N ASN A 38 -6.40 3.76 1.92
CA ASN A 38 -5.82 3.88 0.59
C ASN A 38 -4.81 5.02 0.50
N LYS A 39 -5.18 6.19 1.03
CA LYS A 39 -4.28 7.35 1.10
C LYS A 39 -3.01 7.02 1.88
N ARG A 40 -3.15 6.44 3.07
CA ARG A 40 -2.01 6.07 3.91
C ARG A 40 -1.11 5.01 3.25
N VAL A 41 -1.69 4.03 2.55
CA VAL A 41 -0.91 3.04 1.79
C VAL A 41 -0.07 3.72 0.71
N ILE A 42 -0.66 4.64 -0.05
CA ILE A 42 0.06 5.42 -1.08
C ILE A 42 1.16 6.27 -0.44
N ASP A 43 0.88 6.93 0.69
CA ASP A 43 1.89 7.72 1.44
C ASP A 43 3.10 6.87 1.83
N VAL A 44 2.85 5.70 2.41
CA VAL A 44 3.89 4.79 2.91
C VAL A 44 4.70 4.19 1.75
N LEU A 45 4.03 3.79 0.67
CA LEU A 45 4.70 3.29 -0.54
C LEU A 45 5.53 4.38 -1.24
N ALA A 46 5.02 5.61 -1.32
CA ALA A 46 5.74 6.74 -1.89
C ALA A 46 7.05 7.01 -1.15
N GLN A 47 7.01 7.00 0.19
CA GLN A 47 8.19 7.16 1.02
C GLN A 47 9.18 6.01 0.85
N TYR A 48 8.68 4.76 0.84
CA TYR A 48 9.52 3.58 0.68
C TYR A 48 10.22 3.51 -0.70
N LEU A 49 9.50 3.86 -1.77
CA LEU A 49 10.01 3.79 -3.14
C LEU A 49 10.74 5.07 -3.60
N GLY A 50 10.72 6.14 -2.79
CA GLY A 50 11.26 7.44 -3.18
C GLY A 50 10.53 8.06 -4.38
N ARG A 51 9.23 7.76 -4.55
CA ARG A 51 8.43 8.20 -5.70
C ARG A 51 7.31 9.16 -5.29
N PRO A 52 6.89 10.10 -6.15
CA PRO A 52 5.76 10.97 -5.86
C PRO A 52 4.47 10.17 -5.69
N LYS A 53 3.61 10.55 -4.73
CA LYS A 53 2.32 9.89 -4.47
C LYS A 53 1.42 9.85 -5.70
N SER A 54 1.51 10.85 -6.58
CA SER A 54 0.77 10.94 -7.84
C SER A 54 1.11 9.82 -8.83
N THR A 55 2.31 9.23 -8.72
CA THR A 55 2.75 8.13 -9.58
C THR A 55 2.25 6.76 -9.10
N ILE A 56 1.67 6.67 -7.89
CA ILE A 56 1.27 5.40 -7.28
C ILE A 56 -0.26 5.32 -7.24
N ILE A 57 -0.81 4.37 -7.99
CA ILE A 57 -2.27 4.23 -8.18
C ILE A 57 -2.71 2.83 -7.80
N ILE A 58 -3.75 2.71 -6.95
CA ILE A 58 -4.38 1.42 -6.66
C ILE A 58 -5.35 1.08 -7.81
N VAL A 59 -4.95 0.12 -8.66
CA VAL A 59 -5.72 -0.31 -9.83
C VAL A 59 -6.69 -1.46 -9.55
N LYS A 60 -6.40 -2.32 -8.55
CA LYS A 60 -7.30 -3.40 -8.11
C LYS A 60 -7.32 -3.56 -6.59
N GLY A 61 -8.39 -4.15 -6.06
CA GLY A 61 -8.48 -4.52 -4.64
C GLY A 61 -8.79 -3.37 -3.68
N LYS A 62 -9.43 -2.29 -4.15
CA LYS A 62 -9.72 -1.09 -3.33
C LYS A 62 -10.45 -1.42 -2.01
N LYS A 63 -11.37 -2.40 -2.02
CA LYS A 63 -12.14 -2.86 -0.85
C LYS A 63 -11.51 -4.05 -0.09
N GLY A 64 -10.44 -4.65 -0.60
CA GLY A 64 -9.81 -5.85 -0.03
C GLY A 64 -8.49 -5.57 0.69
N LYS A 65 -7.95 -6.60 1.35
CA LYS A 65 -6.59 -6.58 1.92
C LYS A 65 -5.53 -6.71 0.83
N HIS A 66 -5.79 -7.50 -0.22
CA HIS A 66 -4.88 -7.64 -1.36
C HIS A 66 -5.22 -6.58 -2.41
N LYS A 67 -4.21 -5.81 -2.82
CA LYS A 67 -4.34 -4.74 -3.81
C LYS A 67 -3.26 -4.87 -4.86
N ILE A 68 -3.57 -4.40 -6.06
CA ILE A 68 -2.55 -4.18 -7.09
C ILE A 68 -2.37 -2.67 -7.20
N VAL A 69 -1.12 -2.23 -7.04
CA VAL A 69 -0.70 -0.85 -7.27
C VAL A 69 0.10 -0.78 -8.55
N GLU A 70 -0.15 0.28 -9.31
CA GLU A 70 0.61 0.65 -10.50
C GLU A 70 1.46 1.86 -10.17
N ILE A 71 2.73 1.78 -10.53
CA ILE A 71 3.70 2.87 -10.48
C ILE A 71 3.88 3.34 -11.93
N LEU A 72 3.55 4.62 -12.17
CA LEU A 72 3.77 5.33 -13.44
C LEU A 72 5.23 5.74 -13.61
#